data_AF-A0A7C0WC10-F1
#
_entry.id   AF-A0A7C0WC10-F1
#
_cell.length_a   1.000
_cell.length_b   1.000
_cell.length_c   1.000
_cell.angle_alpha   90.00
_cell.angle_beta   90.00
_cell.angle_gamma   90.00
#
_symmetry.space_group_name_H-M   'P 1'
#
loop_
_entity.id
_entity.type
_entity.pdbx_description
1 polymer ?
#
loop_
_entity_poly.entity_id
_entity_poly.type
_entity_poly.pdbx_seq_one_letter_code
_entity_poly.pdbx_strand_id
1 'polypeptide(L)'
;MAKNESKCFDDIEILYGKIHKPTPGHKHTLLVGQCQVKLNSDNSLINHCVKIPGCPAKKKGFLVAFQELGIELPEGFMTWMEKSPELIHMKKYEGRAEFDPSFYTITEK
;
A
#
# COMPACT_ATOMS: atom_id res chain seq x y z
N MET A 1 -8.66 -16.03 3.00
CA MET A 1 -7.50 -16.54 2.24
C MET A 1 -7.70 -16.16 0.78
N ALA A 2 -6.62 -15.81 0.07
CA ALA A 2 -6.74 -15.42 -1.34
C ALA A 2 -6.95 -16.70 -2.17
N LYS A 3 -7.69 -16.62 -3.28
CA LYS A 3 -7.99 -17.84 -4.08
C LYS A 3 -6.79 -18.30 -4.93
N ASN A 4 -5.80 -17.43 -5.10
CA ASN A 4 -4.64 -17.61 -5.97
C ASN A 4 -3.30 -17.64 -5.21
N GLU A 5 -3.27 -18.15 -3.97
CA GLU A 5 -2.08 -18.14 -3.10
C GLU A 5 -0.84 -18.81 -3.70
N SER A 6 -1.01 -19.78 -4.61
CA SER A 6 0.09 -20.45 -5.31
C SER A 6 0.57 -19.72 -6.58
N LYS A 7 -0.14 -18.68 -7.02
CA LYS A 7 0.19 -17.94 -8.24
C LYS A 7 1.22 -16.85 -7.91
N CYS A 8 2.37 -16.91 -8.57
CA CYS A 8 3.34 -15.84 -8.51
C CYS A 8 2.76 -14.56 -9.13
N PHE A 9 3.11 -13.41 -8.54
CA PHE A 9 2.80 -12.11 -9.14
C PHE A 9 3.54 -11.93 -10.46
N ASP A 10 2.94 -11.18 -11.38
CA ASP A 10 3.50 -10.94 -12.71
C ASP A 10 4.57 -9.84 -12.70
N ASP A 11 5.59 -10.01 -11.84
CA ASP A 11 6.74 -9.11 -11.71
C ASP A 11 6.35 -7.62 -11.54
N ILE A 12 5.90 -7.31 -10.32
CA ILE A 12 5.30 -6.03 -9.96
C ILE A 12 6.22 -5.28 -8.99
N GLU A 13 6.70 -4.11 -9.41
CA GLU A 13 7.36 -3.12 -8.57
C GLU A 13 6.30 -2.18 -7.96
N ILE A 14 6.39 -1.91 -6.66
CA ILE A 14 5.53 -0.92 -5.98
C ILE A 14 6.39 0.20 -5.43
N LEU A 15 6.19 1.42 -5.93
CA LEU A 15 6.89 2.61 -5.47
C LEU A 15 5.97 3.47 -4.62
N TYR A 16 6.36 3.71 -3.37
CA TYR A 16 5.65 4.59 -2.43
C TYR A 16 6.60 5.61 -1.80
N GLY A 17 6.13 6.84 -1.60
CA GLY A 17 6.95 7.92 -1.02
C GLY A 17 7.99 8.47 -2.00
N LYS A 18 8.42 9.72 -1.86
CA LYS A 18 9.13 10.47 -2.92
C LYS A 18 10.53 9.95 -3.27
N ILE A 19 11.21 9.25 -2.36
CA ILE A 19 12.65 8.96 -2.48
C ILE A 19 12.96 7.84 -3.50
N HIS A 20 12.00 6.98 -3.79
CA HIS A 20 12.22 5.81 -4.62
C HIS A 20 12.14 6.15 -6.11
N LYS A 21 13.03 5.54 -6.89
CA LYS A 21 13.07 5.61 -8.36
C LYS A 21 12.78 4.21 -8.94
N PRO A 22 12.22 4.14 -10.16
CA PRO A 22 11.95 2.86 -10.81
C PRO A 22 13.22 2.09 -11.12
N THR A 23 13.13 0.78 -10.97
CA THR A 23 14.19 -0.17 -11.33
C THR A 23 13.94 -0.68 -12.76
N PRO A 24 14.95 -0.71 -13.64
CA PRO A 24 14.77 -1.24 -14.99
C PRO A 24 14.43 -2.73 -14.99
N GLY A 25 13.56 -3.13 -15.92
CA GLY A 25 13.31 -4.53 -16.22
C GLY A 25 12.03 -5.11 -15.63
N HIS A 26 11.35 -4.41 -14.71
CA HIS A 26 10.06 -4.87 -14.19
C HIS A 26 8.96 -4.81 -15.24
N LYS A 27 8.10 -5.83 -15.27
CA LYS A 27 6.91 -5.83 -16.14
C LYS A 27 5.93 -4.72 -15.78
N HIS A 28 5.68 -4.53 -14.50
CA HIS A 28 4.72 -3.56 -13.99
C HIS A 28 5.32 -2.70 -12.89
N THR A 29 5.02 -1.40 -12.91
CA THR A 29 5.35 -0.48 -11.82
C THR A 29 4.10 0.24 -11.34
N LEU A 30 3.78 0.07 -10.06
CA LEU A 30 2.69 0.74 -9.36
C LEU A 30 3.20 1.98 -8.64
N LEU A 31 2.80 3.17 -9.12
CA LEU A 31 3.11 4.45 -8.51
C LEU A 31 2.05 4.82 -7.46
N VAL A 32 2.42 4.76 -6.19
CA VAL A 32 1.51 5.02 -5.08
C VAL A 32 1.74 6.41 -4.49
N GLY A 33 0.69 7.22 -4.57
CA GLY A 33 0.64 8.57 -4.05
C GLY A 33 1.11 9.63 -5.05
N GLN A 34 0.68 10.87 -4.79
CA GLN A 34 0.90 12.01 -5.69
C GLN A 34 2.39 12.27 -5.96
N CYS A 35 3.26 12.04 -4.97
CA CYS A 35 4.71 12.23 -5.10
C CYS A 35 5.28 11.31 -6.19
N GLN A 36 4.92 10.03 -6.17
CA GLN A 36 5.38 9.04 -7.13
C GLN A 36 4.81 9.28 -8.52
N VAL A 37 3.50 9.54 -8.59
CA VAL A 37 2.83 9.86 -9.86
C VAL A 37 3.46 11.06 -10.54
N LYS A 38 3.74 12.16 -9.81
CA LYS A 38 4.38 13.34 -10.40
C LYS A 38 5.83 13.10 -10.82
N LEU A 39 6.59 12.31 -10.06
CA LEU A 39 8.01 12.12 -10.29
C LEU A 39 8.31 11.14 -11.43
N ASN A 40 7.52 10.06 -11.52
CA ASN A 40 7.90 8.88 -12.29
C ASN A 40 6.91 8.49 -13.40
N SER A 41 5.82 9.23 -13.62
CA SER A 41 4.79 8.89 -14.63
C SER A 41 5.33 8.67 -16.04
N ASP A 42 6.36 9.43 -16.42
CA ASP A 42 6.93 9.44 -17.77
C ASP A 42 8.36 8.86 -17.78
N ASN A 43 8.71 8.08 -16.74
CA ASN A 43 10.03 7.50 -16.63
C ASN A 43 10.20 6.35 -17.63
N SER A 44 11.21 6.45 -18.49
CA SER A 44 11.50 5.46 -19.55
C SER A 44 11.87 4.07 -19.05
N LEU A 45 12.18 3.91 -17.77
CA LEU A 45 12.46 2.61 -17.16
C LEU A 45 11.19 1.81 -16.84
N ILE A 46 10.02 2.45 -16.89
CA ILE A 46 8.73 1.82 -16.60
C ILE A 46 8.08 1.30 -17.89
N ASN A 47 7.82 0.00 -17.94
CA ASN A 47 7.15 -0.64 -19.08
C ASN A 47 5.63 -0.48 -19.03
N HIS A 48 5.01 -0.81 -17.89
CA HIS A 48 3.58 -0.63 -17.64
C HIS A 48 3.38 0.15 -16.35
N CYS A 49 2.82 1.35 -16.46
CA CYS A 49 2.69 2.29 -15.35
C CYS A 49 1.25 2.32 -14.80
N VAL A 50 1.05 1.71 -13.63
CA VAL A 50 -0.21 1.76 -12.89
C VAL A 50 -0.14 2.86 -11.84
N LYS A 51 -1.16 3.70 -11.73
CA LYS A 51 -1.10 4.94 -10.92
C LYS A 51 -2.21 4.97 -9.87
N ILE A 52 -1.83 5.26 -8.63
CA ILE A 52 -2.77 5.57 -7.55
C ILE A 52 -2.48 6.99 -7.02
N PRO A 53 -3.10 8.03 -7.59
CA PRO A 53 -2.91 9.39 -7.11
C PRO A 53 -3.53 9.62 -5.71
N GLY A 54 -3.15 10.71 -5.05
CA GLY A 54 -3.63 11.09 -3.72
C GLY A 54 -2.52 11.22 -2.66
N CYS A 55 -2.82 11.84 -1.53
CA CYS A 55 -1.89 12.00 -0.41
C CYS A 55 -2.63 12.00 0.95
N PRO A 56 -2.80 10.81 1.60
CA PRO A 56 -2.40 9.49 1.11
C PRO A 56 -3.32 8.97 -0.01
N ALA A 57 -2.84 7.98 -0.75
CA ALA A 57 -3.60 7.27 -1.78
C ALA A 57 -4.90 6.68 -1.21
N LYS A 58 -6.00 6.76 -1.98
CA LYS A 58 -7.30 6.24 -1.53
C LYS A 58 -7.36 4.71 -1.66
N LYS A 59 -7.98 4.06 -0.66
CA LYS A 59 -8.30 2.62 -0.63
C LYS A 59 -8.85 2.05 -1.93
N LYS A 60 -9.84 2.73 -2.52
CA LYS A 60 -10.44 2.32 -3.81
C LYS A 60 -9.42 2.24 -4.96
N GLY A 61 -8.40 3.09 -4.93
CA GLY A 61 -7.33 3.08 -5.94
C GLY A 61 -6.49 1.81 -5.89
N PHE A 62 -6.22 1.27 -4.68
CA PHE A 62 -5.54 -0.01 -4.54
C PHE A 62 -6.36 -1.17 -5.10
N LEU A 63 -7.67 -1.19 -4.85
CA LEU A 63 -8.56 -2.23 -5.40
C LEU A 63 -8.52 -2.26 -6.94
N VAL A 64 -8.63 -1.09 -7.58
CA VAL A 64 -8.58 -0.97 -9.04
C VAL A 64 -7.21 -1.39 -9.58
N ALA A 65 -6.12 -0.88 -9.00
CA ALA A 65 -4.77 -1.20 -9.44
C ALA A 65 -4.42 -2.68 -9.28
N PHE A 66 -4.82 -3.30 -8.17
CA PHE A 66 -4.57 -4.71 -7.94
C PHE A 66 -5.39 -5.60 -8.88
N GLN A 67 -6.64 -5.24 -9.15
CA GLN A 67 -7.43 -5.93 -10.17
C GLN A 67 -6.78 -5.84 -11.56
N GLU A 68 -6.29 -4.66 -11.94
CA GLU A 68 -5.57 -4.44 -13.21
C GLU A 68 -4.29 -5.30 -13.30
N LEU A 69 -3.57 -5.44 -12.19
CA LEU A 69 -2.35 -6.25 -12.09
C LEU A 69 -2.62 -7.75 -11.86
N GLY A 70 -3.89 -8.18 -11.84
CA GLY A 70 -4.27 -9.58 -11.60
C GLY A 70 -3.96 -10.07 -10.18
N ILE A 71 -3.81 -9.16 -9.22
CA ILE A 71 -3.67 -9.43 -7.79
C ILE A 71 -5.06 -9.56 -7.18
N GLU A 72 -5.39 -10.76 -6.70
CA GLU A 72 -6.62 -11.01 -5.94
C GLU A 72 -6.39 -10.72 -4.46
N LEU A 73 -7.19 -9.83 -3.90
CA LEU A 73 -7.18 -9.57 -2.47
C LEU A 73 -8.12 -10.54 -1.75
N PRO A 74 -7.72 -11.03 -0.55
CA PRO A 74 -8.61 -11.86 0.25
C PRO A 74 -9.83 -11.06 0.71
N GLU A 75 -10.93 -11.77 0.95
CA GLU A 75 -12.12 -11.17 1.56
C GLU A 75 -11.78 -10.51 2.91
N GLY A 76 -12.35 -9.33 3.15
CA GLY A 76 -12.10 -8.57 4.38
C GLY A 76 -10.74 -7.86 4.44
N PHE A 77 -9.90 -7.92 3.39
CA PHE A 77 -8.59 -7.27 3.37
C PHE A 77 -8.63 -5.78 3.74
N MET A 78 -9.64 -5.05 3.25
CA MET A 78 -9.78 -3.62 3.52
C MET A 78 -10.12 -3.33 5.00
N THR A 79 -11.02 -4.13 5.57
CA THR A 79 -11.37 -4.06 7.00
C THR A 79 -10.18 -4.43 7.87
N TRP A 80 -9.39 -5.43 7.47
CA TRP A 80 -8.15 -5.77 8.15
C TRP A 80 -7.13 -4.64 8.07
N MET A 81 -6.93 -4.00 6.92
CA MET A 81 -6.05 -2.84 6.77
C MET A 81 -6.47 -1.65 7.62
N GLU A 82 -7.78 -1.44 7.81
CA GLU A 82 -8.29 -0.40 8.72
C GLU A 82 -7.93 -0.67 10.18
N LYS A 83 -8.00 -1.93 10.61
CA LYS A 83 -7.73 -2.34 11.98
C LYS A 83 -6.26 -2.65 12.25
N SER A 84 -5.42 -2.81 11.21
CA SER A 84 -4.03 -3.21 11.38
C SER A 84 -3.19 -2.25 12.24
N PRO A 85 -3.39 -0.91 12.22
CA PRO A 85 -2.70 0.00 13.13
C PRO A 85 -2.90 -0.38 14.60
N GLU A 86 -4.13 -0.63 14.99
CA GLU A 86 -4.50 -1.03 16.35
C GLU A 86 -4.03 -2.45 16.68
N LEU A 87 -4.33 -3.42 15.80
CA LEU A 87 -4.16 -4.84 16.12
C LEU A 87 -2.72 -5.36 16.00
N ILE A 88 -1.91 -4.78 15.10
CA ILE A 88 -0.57 -5.27 14.77
C ILE A 88 0.49 -4.23 15.12
N HIS A 89 0.29 -2.97 14.73
CA HIS A 89 1.35 -1.97 14.83
C HIS A 89 1.50 -1.38 16.23
N MET A 90 0.42 -1.29 17.02
CA MET A 90 0.49 -0.80 18.40
C MET A 90 1.10 -1.79 19.39
N LYS A 91 1.03 -3.10 19.10
CA LYS A 91 1.62 -4.15 19.95
C LYS A 91 3.10 -3.92 20.27
N LYS A 92 3.87 -3.34 19.34
CA LYS A 92 5.31 -3.08 19.56
C LYS A 92 5.59 -2.03 20.64
N TYR A 93 4.58 -1.27 21.04
CA TYR A 93 4.66 -0.26 22.09
C TYR A 93 4.09 -0.74 23.44
N GLU A 94 3.53 -1.95 23.50
CA GLU A 94 3.02 -2.52 24.74
C GLU A 94 4.13 -2.61 25.80
N GLY A 95 3.87 -2.11 27.01
CA GLY A 95 4.83 -2.10 28.12
C GLY A 95 5.96 -1.07 28.01
N ARG A 96 5.99 -0.22 26.99
CA ARG A 96 6.98 0.86 26.87
C ARG A 96 6.57 2.05 27.73
N ALA A 97 7.42 2.44 28.67
CA ALA A 97 7.15 3.55 29.59
C ALA A 97 7.02 4.90 28.86
N GLU A 98 7.65 5.05 27.69
CA GLU A 98 7.55 6.24 26.86
C GLU A 98 6.25 6.33 26.03
N PHE A 99 5.44 5.27 26.01
CA PHE A 99 4.21 5.21 25.23
C PHE A 99 2.98 5.18 26.15
N ASP A 100 2.17 6.23 26.09
CA ASP A 100 0.90 6.31 26.80
C ASP A 100 -0.28 6.08 25.82
N PRO A 101 -1.00 4.94 25.92
CA PRO A 101 -2.13 4.63 25.04
C PRO A 101 -3.31 5.61 25.16
N SER A 102 -3.39 6.37 26.26
CA SER A 102 -4.49 7.33 26.48
C SER A 102 -4.49 8.46 25.45
N PHE A 103 -3.34 8.82 24.89
CA PHE A 103 -3.25 9.83 23.81
C PHE A 103 -3.90 9.40 22.49
N TYR A 104 -4.20 8.11 22.32
CA TYR A 104 -4.70 7.53 21.07
C TYR A 104 -6.07 6.87 21.21
N THR A 105 -6.68 6.98 22.39
CA THR A 105 -8.04 6.51 22.65
C THR A 105 -8.99 7.70 22.66
N ILE A 106 -10.06 7.65 21.87
CA ILE A 106 -11.14 8.63 22.00
C ILE A 106 -12.12 8.08 23.03
N THR A 107 -12.17 8.69 24.22
CA THR A 107 -13.31 8.53 25.12
C THR A 107 -14.43 9.43 24.63
N GLU A 108 -15.56 8.84 24.22
CA GLU A 108 -16.77 9.61 23.90
C GLU A 108 -17.11 10.57 25.05
N LYS A 109 -17.54 11.78 24.69
CA LYS A 109 -18.14 12.76 25.61
C LYS A 109 -19.66 12.67 25.52
#